data_AF-A0A439CNA5-F1
#
_entry.id   AF-A0A439CNA5-F1
#
_cell.length_a   1.000
_cell.length_b   1.000
_cell.length_c   1.000
_cell.angle_alpha   90.00
_cell.angle_beta   90.00
_cell.angle_gamma   90.00
#
_symmetry.space_group_name_H-M   'P 1'
#
loop_
_entity.id
_entity.type
_entity.pdbx_description
1 polymer ?
#
loop_
_entity_poly.entity_id
_entity_poly.type
_entity_poly.pdbx_seq_one_letter_code
_entity_poly.pdbx_strand_id
1 'polypeptide(L)'
;MRALMNAVAPRYGTLVKTAAIAAPHTPFAWRASVFNHQVSIACECARWSSSNSRWKQRQGKDYFAREAKVQGLKSRAAFKLLEVGPPANTNHVHQLTVFIWQMDAKYKLFKRGQTVIDLGYAPGSWSQVAVERTKPNGRIVGIDLLPAQPPKGVSTIQGNFLSPAVQNMVKEYLVEFVQQRRTTDQDAEFSEDDEVFITERPSYIDAERAESIESDHERSLNDGKLVDVVLSDMSAPWLQTSGFSSNTLSNPYHRMMNTSGMSFRDHAGSMDLCLAALQFASDTLRTGGHFVCKFYQGAEDKDLELKLKKMFGKVHREKPDSSRSESKESYFVALRRKGNVTIEEVWT
;
A
#
# COMPACT_ATOMS: atom_id res chain seq x y z
N MET A 1 -32.19 -20.28 -45.56
CA MET A 1 -32.59 -19.27 -46.56
C MET A 1 -33.43 -18.21 -45.85
N ARG A 2 -33.00 -16.93 -45.93
CA ARG A 2 -33.77 -15.65 -45.90
C ARG A 2 -34.83 -15.45 -44.79
N ALA A 3 -34.63 -14.52 -43.83
CA ALA A 3 -34.91 -13.06 -43.91
C ALA A 3 -36.43 -12.75 -43.80
N LEU A 4 -36.98 -11.76 -43.09
CA LEU A 4 -36.53 -10.46 -42.59
C LEU A 4 -37.57 -9.91 -41.57
N MET A 5 -37.11 -8.89 -40.84
CA MET A 5 -37.76 -7.93 -39.93
C MET A 5 -39.13 -7.36 -40.37
N ASN A 6 -40.01 -6.99 -39.41
CA ASN A 6 -40.22 -5.57 -39.02
C ASN A 6 -41.28 -5.37 -37.93
N ALA A 7 -41.01 -4.38 -37.09
CA ALA A 7 -41.80 -3.89 -35.97
C ALA A 7 -42.88 -2.88 -36.40
N VAL A 8 -43.99 -2.80 -35.64
CA VAL A 8 -45.01 -1.75 -35.75
C VAL A 8 -45.38 -1.26 -34.35
N ALA A 9 -45.29 0.06 -34.13
CA ALA A 9 -45.74 0.78 -32.94
C ALA A 9 -47.21 1.22 -33.06
N PRO A 10 -47.95 1.42 -31.95
CA PRO A 10 -49.24 2.11 -31.99
C PRO A 10 -49.18 3.57 -31.51
N ARG A 11 -50.18 4.30 -32.01
CA ARG A 11 -50.36 5.75 -32.07
C ARG A 11 -51.13 6.34 -30.89
N TYR A 12 -51.02 7.66 -30.80
CA TYR A 12 -51.71 8.65 -29.96
C TYR A 12 -53.25 8.71 -30.10
N GLY A 13 -53.89 9.13 -29.00
CA GLY A 13 -55.24 9.72 -28.84
C GLY A 13 -55.42 10.08 -27.35
N THR A 14 -56.09 11.13 -26.86
CA THR A 14 -57.15 11.99 -27.40
C THR A 14 -57.26 13.28 -26.54
N LEU A 15 -57.66 14.38 -27.17
CA LEU A 15 -58.00 15.70 -26.60
C LEU A 15 -59.28 15.69 -25.74
N VAL A 16 -59.34 16.55 -24.71
CA VAL A 16 -60.60 17.09 -24.16
C VAL A 16 -60.47 18.60 -23.93
N LYS A 17 -61.48 19.34 -24.43
CA LYS A 17 -61.66 20.80 -24.39
C LYS A 17 -62.48 21.20 -23.16
N THR A 18 -62.18 22.37 -22.58
CA THR A 18 -63.13 23.33 -21.95
C THR A 18 -62.39 24.65 -21.74
N ALA A 19 -62.65 25.70 -22.53
CA ALA A 19 -63.70 26.72 -22.38
C ALA A 19 -63.17 27.98 -21.67
N ALA A 20 -62.94 29.03 -22.46
CA ALA A 20 -62.51 30.36 -22.05
C ALA A 20 -63.72 31.30 -21.90
N ILE A 21 -63.66 32.20 -20.91
CA ILE A 21 -64.52 33.38 -20.80
C ILE A 21 -63.61 34.59 -20.65
N ALA A 22 -63.86 35.62 -21.45
CA ALA A 22 -63.10 36.86 -21.55
C ALA A 22 -63.95 38.06 -21.13
N ALA A 23 -63.30 39.10 -20.57
CA ALA A 23 -63.53 40.55 -20.71
C ALA A 23 -62.94 41.33 -19.49
N PRO A 24 -62.80 42.67 -19.52
CA PRO A 24 -62.00 43.47 -20.44
C PRO A 24 -61.08 44.52 -19.74
N HIS A 25 -60.25 45.13 -20.58
CA HIS A 25 -59.27 46.23 -20.45
C HIS A 25 -59.49 47.39 -19.45
N THR A 26 -58.39 47.85 -18.83
CA THR A 26 -58.06 49.28 -18.62
C THR A 26 -56.54 49.48 -18.61
N PRO A 27 -55.95 50.47 -19.32
CA PRO A 27 -54.53 50.79 -19.23
C PRO A 27 -54.33 51.95 -18.24
N PHE A 28 -53.58 51.73 -17.16
CA PHE A 28 -53.10 52.82 -16.31
C PHE A 28 -51.59 52.91 -16.43
N ALA A 29 -51.13 53.94 -17.13
CA ALA A 29 -49.73 54.30 -17.27
C ALA A 29 -49.29 55.15 -16.08
N TRP A 30 -48.26 54.71 -15.36
CA TRP A 30 -47.41 55.58 -14.56
C TRP A 30 -45.97 55.43 -15.03
N ARG A 31 -45.43 56.50 -15.61
CA ARG A 31 -43.99 56.74 -15.68
C ARG A 31 -43.57 57.32 -14.33
N ALA A 32 -42.63 56.67 -13.64
CA ALA A 32 -41.74 57.36 -12.72
C ALA A 32 -40.43 56.58 -12.53
N SER A 33 -39.37 57.24 -12.98
CA SER A 33 -38.01 57.28 -12.43
C SER A 33 -37.22 55.99 -12.20
N VAL A 34 -36.16 55.91 -12.99
CA VAL A 34 -34.95 55.13 -12.78
C VAL A 34 -34.38 55.40 -11.38
N PHE A 35 -34.24 54.36 -10.57
CA PHE A 35 -33.17 54.26 -9.58
C PHE A 35 -32.51 52.90 -9.72
N ASN A 36 -31.28 52.93 -10.22
CA ASN A 36 -30.42 51.78 -10.38
C ASN A 36 -29.88 51.39 -8.99
N HIS A 37 -30.48 50.36 -8.38
CA HIS A 37 -29.85 49.62 -7.29
C HIS A 37 -29.80 48.16 -7.70
N GLN A 38 -28.74 47.84 -8.43
CA GLN A 38 -28.33 46.48 -8.72
C GLN A 38 -27.81 45.88 -7.41
N VAL A 39 -28.70 45.37 -6.58
CA VAL A 39 -28.33 44.43 -5.52
C VAL A 39 -27.96 43.14 -6.23
N SER A 40 -26.69 43.03 -6.57
CA SER A 40 -26.06 41.77 -6.91
C SER A 40 -26.20 40.86 -5.70
N ILE A 41 -27.25 40.03 -5.67
CA ILE A 41 -27.19 38.79 -4.90
C ILE A 41 -26.10 37.98 -5.61
N ALA A 42 -24.87 38.12 -5.12
CA ALA A 42 -23.84 37.16 -5.37
C ALA A 42 -24.38 35.85 -4.81
N CYS A 43 -24.99 35.05 -5.68
CA CYS A 43 -25.10 33.63 -5.44
C CYS A 43 -23.63 33.19 -5.32
N GLU A 44 -23.18 32.97 -4.09
CA GLU A 44 -21.96 32.23 -3.83
C GLU A 44 -22.17 30.86 -4.47
N CYS A 45 -21.82 30.77 -5.75
CA CYS A 45 -21.46 29.52 -6.37
C CYS A 45 -20.32 28.99 -5.51
N ALA A 46 -20.67 28.14 -4.54
CA ALA A 46 -19.73 27.35 -3.80
C ALA A 46 -18.76 26.76 -4.82
N ARG A 47 -17.53 27.28 -4.86
CA ARG A 47 -16.48 26.79 -5.75
C ARG A 47 -16.17 25.38 -5.29
N TRP A 48 -16.87 24.42 -5.88
CA TRP A 48 -16.67 23.00 -5.60
C TRP A 48 -15.33 22.57 -6.23
N SER A 49 -14.25 22.78 -5.48
CA SER A 49 -12.95 22.21 -5.80
C SER A 49 -13.04 20.71 -5.59
N SER A 50 -13.20 19.94 -6.67
CA SER A 50 -13.18 18.49 -6.61
C SER A 50 -11.91 18.00 -5.90
N SER A 51 -12.03 17.00 -5.01
CA SER A 51 -10.88 16.36 -4.35
C SER A 51 -9.81 15.91 -5.36
N ASN A 52 -10.24 15.62 -6.59
CA ASN A 52 -9.44 15.27 -7.76
C ASN A 52 -8.44 16.38 -8.19
N SER A 53 -8.83 17.66 -8.10
CA SER A 53 -7.95 18.80 -8.38
C SER A 53 -6.97 19.09 -7.24
N ARG A 54 -7.42 18.93 -5.99
CA ARG A 54 -6.61 19.15 -4.78
C ARG A 54 -5.49 18.13 -4.62
N TRP A 55 -5.69 16.85 -4.98
CA TRP A 55 -4.60 15.87 -4.87
C TRP A 55 -3.51 16.07 -5.94
N LYS A 56 -3.88 16.42 -7.19
CA LYS A 56 -2.91 16.74 -8.26
C LYS A 56 -2.05 17.93 -7.89
N GLN A 57 -2.69 18.99 -7.38
CA GLN A 57 -1.98 20.17 -6.87
C GLN A 57 -1.07 19.83 -5.67
N ARG A 58 -1.49 18.93 -4.78
CA ARG A 58 -0.69 18.50 -3.62
C ARG A 58 0.59 17.76 -4.05
N GLN A 59 0.49 16.81 -4.97
CA GLN A 59 1.65 16.05 -5.46
C GLN A 59 2.71 16.94 -6.11
N GLY A 60 2.31 18.02 -6.78
CA GLY A 60 3.24 18.98 -7.38
C GLY A 60 4.09 19.76 -6.36
N LYS A 61 3.60 19.92 -5.13
CA LYS A 61 4.28 20.64 -4.03
C LYS A 61 4.94 19.70 -3.01
N ASP A 62 4.78 18.39 -3.18
CA ASP A 62 5.19 17.38 -2.22
C ASP A 62 6.68 17.04 -2.42
N TYR A 63 7.51 17.41 -1.43
CA TYR A 63 8.96 17.19 -1.47
C TYR A 63 9.31 15.73 -1.75
N PHE A 64 8.73 14.79 -1.01
CA PHE A 64 9.00 13.36 -1.16
C PHE A 64 8.48 12.80 -2.49
N ALA A 65 7.42 13.37 -3.07
CA ALA A 65 6.94 12.95 -4.39
C ALA A 65 7.88 13.40 -5.51
N ARG A 66 8.49 14.59 -5.38
CA ARG A 66 9.53 15.06 -6.30
C ARG A 66 10.80 14.24 -6.15
N GLU A 67 11.25 14.03 -4.92
CA GLU A 67 12.46 13.26 -4.63
C GLU A 67 12.36 11.82 -5.13
N ALA A 68 11.17 11.19 -5.00
CA ALA A 68 10.95 9.83 -5.49
C ALA A 68 11.16 9.74 -7.01
N LYS A 69 10.73 10.77 -7.76
CA LYS A 69 10.93 10.82 -9.21
C LYS A 69 12.40 11.00 -9.56
N VAL A 70 13.12 11.85 -8.82
CA VAL A 70 14.56 12.07 -9.02
C VAL A 70 15.34 10.77 -8.78
N GLN A 71 14.98 10.02 -7.74
CA GLN A 71 15.63 8.75 -7.38
C GLN A 71 15.10 7.53 -8.16
N GLY A 72 14.18 7.70 -9.11
CA GLY A 72 13.61 6.59 -9.89
C GLY A 72 12.74 5.62 -9.09
N LEU A 73 12.23 6.05 -7.93
CA LEU A 73 11.34 5.27 -7.08
C LEU A 73 9.90 5.32 -7.61
N LYS A 74 9.15 4.23 -7.46
CA LYS A 74 7.76 4.09 -7.94
C LYS A 74 6.79 5.03 -7.23
N SER A 75 7.09 5.41 -5.98
CA SER A 75 6.27 6.36 -5.21
C SER A 75 7.04 6.96 -4.03
N ARG A 76 6.49 8.05 -3.46
CA ARG A 76 6.99 8.66 -2.21
C ARG A 76 6.94 7.73 -1.00
N ALA A 77 6.16 6.65 -1.05
CA ALA A 77 6.03 5.71 0.06
C ALA A 77 7.31 4.88 0.27
N ALA A 78 8.20 4.78 -0.72
CA ALA A 78 9.53 4.17 -0.56
C ALA A 78 10.31 4.85 0.58
N PHE A 79 10.19 6.18 0.68
CA PHE A 79 10.64 6.95 1.82
C PHE A 79 9.76 6.73 3.05
N LYS A 80 9.14 5.59 3.31
CA LYS A 80 8.73 5.22 4.68
C LYS A 80 9.63 4.13 5.26
N LEU A 81 10.32 3.41 4.38
CA LEU A 81 11.33 2.41 4.70
C LEU A 81 12.75 2.96 4.58
N LEU A 82 13.02 3.74 3.52
CA LEU A 82 14.36 4.22 3.19
C LEU A 82 14.85 5.33 4.09
N GLU A 83 16.10 5.22 4.53
CA GLU A 83 16.84 6.37 5.04
C GLU A 83 16.97 7.44 3.94
N VAL A 84 16.66 8.69 4.26
CA VAL A 84 16.97 9.83 3.41
C VAL A 84 18.06 10.64 4.11
N GLY A 85 19.29 10.35 3.73
CA GLY A 85 20.44 11.24 3.93
C GLY A 85 20.80 11.92 2.60
N PRO A 86 21.49 13.06 2.61
CA PRO A 86 22.05 13.62 1.38
C PRO A 86 23.04 12.63 0.76
N PRO A 87 23.22 12.63 -0.58
CA PRO A 87 24.19 11.77 -1.23
C PRO A 87 25.59 11.99 -0.65
N ALA A 88 26.30 10.90 -0.37
CA ALA A 88 27.63 10.87 0.26
C ALA A 88 28.74 11.58 -0.54
N ASN A 89 28.40 12.22 -1.67
CA ASN A 89 29.29 13.02 -2.48
C ASN A 89 28.62 14.36 -2.81
N THR A 90 28.59 15.27 -1.84
CA THR A 90 28.37 16.69 -2.13
C THR A 90 29.25 17.54 -1.22
N ASN A 91 30.36 18.04 -1.78
CA ASN A 91 31.23 19.02 -1.14
C ASN A 91 30.57 20.41 -1.12
N HIS A 92 29.38 20.53 -0.53
CA HIS A 92 28.73 21.82 -0.29
C HIS A 92 28.35 21.93 1.19
N VAL A 93 29.21 22.63 1.91
CA VAL A 93 29.02 23.08 3.27
C VAL A 93 27.87 24.11 3.26
N HIS A 94 26.93 24.00 4.20
CA HIS A 94 25.72 24.83 4.36
C HIS A 94 24.45 24.41 3.59
N GLN A 95 23.98 23.19 3.84
CA GLN A 95 22.54 22.96 3.89
C GLN A 95 22.21 22.31 5.23
N LEU A 96 21.16 22.78 5.92
CA LEU A 96 20.67 22.15 7.14
C LEU A 96 20.38 20.67 6.83
N THR A 97 21.30 19.79 7.22
CA THR A 97 21.17 18.35 7.01
C THR A 97 20.18 17.81 8.02
N VAL A 98 18.90 17.78 7.65
CA VAL A 98 17.90 17.01 8.38
C VAL A 98 18.08 15.55 7.96
N PHE A 99 18.79 14.77 8.77
CA PHE A 99 18.81 13.31 8.60
C PHE A 99 17.42 12.78 8.93
N ILE A 100 16.71 12.26 7.91
CA ILE A 100 15.42 11.61 8.12
C ILE A 100 15.68 10.11 8.24
N TRP A 101 15.76 9.65 9.49
CA TRP A 101 15.86 8.23 9.81
C TRP A 101 14.48 7.59 9.69
N GLN A 102 14.43 6.45 9.00
CA GLN A 102 13.18 5.74 8.78
C GLN A 102 13.22 4.31 9.33
N MET A 103 12.18 3.53 9.05
CA MET A 103 11.94 2.25 9.70
C MET A 103 13.08 1.26 9.53
N ASP A 104 13.57 1.03 8.31
CA ASP A 104 14.63 0.04 8.11
C ASP A 104 15.95 0.50 8.74
N ALA A 105 16.27 1.79 8.67
CA ALA A 105 17.48 2.31 9.28
C ALA A 105 17.45 2.21 10.83
N LYS A 106 16.28 2.46 11.43
CA LYS A 106 16.06 2.40 12.88
C LYS A 106 16.01 0.97 13.42
N TYR A 107 15.42 0.03 12.67
CA TYR A 107 15.11 -1.31 13.15
C TYR A 107 15.87 -2.44 12.47
N LYS A 108 16.61 -2.16 11.38
CA LYS A 108 17.33 -3.13 10.57
C LYS A 108 16.44 -4.30 10.14
N LEU A 109 15.37 -3.96 9.42
CA LEU A 109 14.32 -4.90 9.04
C LEU A 109 14.82 -5.92 8.02
N PHE A 110 15.72 -5.52 7.13
CA PHE A 110 16.20 -6.37 6.05
C PHE A 110 17.64 -6.84 6.26
N LYS A 111 17.90 -8.07 5.83
CA LYS A 111 19.23 -8.67 5.68
C LYS A 111 19.37 -9.29 4.28
N ARG A 112 20.61 -9.49 3.85
CA ARG A 112 20.93 -10.11 2.55
C ARG A 112 20.34 -11.53 2.49
N GLY A 113 19.79 -11.91 1.34
CA GLY A 113 19.25 -13.26 1.09
C GLY A 113 17.86 -13.55 1.66
N GLN A 114 17.23 -12.60 2.35
CA GLN A 114 15.93 -12.80 2.99
C GLN A 114 14.76 -12.91 1.99
N THR A 115 13.73 -13.64 2.41
CA THR A 115 12.44 -13.71 1.71
C THR A 115 11.45 -12.73 2.35
N VAL A 116 10.94 -11.82 1.53
CA VAL A 116 10.06 -10.71 1.93
C VAL A 116 8.72 -10.81 1.21
N ILE A 117 7.64 -10.65 1.95
CA ILE A 117 6.28 -10.51 1.42
C ILE A 117 5.83 -9.06 1.55
N ASP A 118 5.31 -8.48 0.47
CA ASP A 118 4.78 -7.11 0.41
C ASP A 118 3.27 -7.14 0.14
N LEU A 119 2.47 -6.92 1.18
CA LEU A 119 1.01 -6.91 1.13
C LEU A 119 0.49 -5.51 0.82
N GLY A 120 -0.31 -5.39 -0.24
CA GLY A 120 -0.72 -4.10 -0.79
C GLY A 120 0.43 -3.42 -1.52
N TYR A 121 1.18 -4.19 -2.33
CA TYR A 121 2.46 -3.74 -2.88
C TYR A 121 2.32 -2.56 -3.85
N ALA A 122 1.19 -2.38 -4.55
CA ALA A 122 1.08 -1.42 -5.65
C ALA A 122 1.29 0.01 -5.14
N PRO A 123 2.19 0.81 -5.76
CA PRO A 123 2.78 0.65 -7.09
C PRO A 123 4.15 -0.07 -7.13
N GLY A 124 4.62 -0.62 -6.02
CA GLY A 124 5.84 -1.42 -5.88
C GLY A 124 7.01 -0.69 -5.24
N SER A 125 6.78 0.44 -4.59
CA SER A 125 7.84 1.23 -3.96
C SER A 125 8.52 0.54 -2.78
N TRP A 126 7.78 -0.21 -1.97
CA TRP A 126 8.35 -0.95 -0.83
C TRP A 126 9.11 -2.18 -1.31
N SER A 127 8.53 -2.93 -2.24
CA SER A 127 9.20 -4.01 -2.96
C SER A 127 10.53 -3.58 -3.62
N GLN A 128 10.61 -2.40 -4.24
CA GLN A 128 11.89 -1.87 -4.78
C GLN A 128 12.97 -1.75 -3.71
N VAL A 129 12.59 -1.23 -2.54
CA VAL A 129 13.51 -1.06 -1.41
C VAL A 129 13.94 -2.42 -0.88
N ALA A 130 12.99 -3.34 -0.71
CA ALA A 130 13.26 -4.69 -0.25
C ALA A 130 14.23 -5.44 -1.18
N VAL A 131 14.06 -5.34 -2.51
CA VAL A 131 15.01 -5.91 -3.50
C VAL A 131 16.42 -5.38 -3.25
N GLU A 132 16.60 -4.07 -3.16
CA GLU A 132 17.94 -3.50 -2.98
C GLU A 132 18.58 -3.95 -1.67
N ARG A 133 17.80 -3.97 -0.58
CA ARG A 133 18.29 -4.30 0.77
C ARG A 133 18.58 -5.79 0.97
N THR A 134 18.00 -6.66 0.16
CA THR A 134 18.12 -8.12 0.30
C THR A 134 19.03 -8.78 -0.75
N LYS A 135 19.59 -8.02 -1.69
CA LYS A 135 20.60 -8.50 -2.66
C LYS A 135 21.78 -9.23 -1.98
N PRO A 136 22.44 -10.18 -2.69
CA PRO A 136 22.20 -10.58 -4.07
C PRO A 136 21.04 -11.58 -4.23
N ASN A 137 20.71 -12.34 -3.18
CA ASN A 137 19.85 -13.53 -3.26
C ASN A 137 18.48 -13.36 -2.58
N GLY A 138 18.08 -12.13 -2.31
CA GLY A 138 16.81 -11.79 -1.70
C GLY A 138 15.63 -12.12 -2.61
N ARG A 139 14.49 -12.45 -2.00
CA ARG A 139 13.27 -12.85 -2.70
C ARG A 139 12.13 -11.97 -2.25
N ILE A 140 11.44 -11.34 -3.20
CA ILE A 140 10.33 -10.44 -2.89
C ILE A 140 9.09 -10.92 -3.63
N VAL A 141 8.00 -11.14 -2.89
CA VAL A 141 6.68 -11.45 -3.44
C VAL A 141 5.69 -10.36 -3.05
N GLY A 142 5.17 -9.63 -4.04
CA GLY A 142 4.16 -8.60 -3.86
C GLY A 142 2.76 -9.14 -4.10
N ILE A 143 1.79 -8.77 -3.25
CA ILE A 143 0.38 -9.11 -3.41
C ILE A 143 -0.45 -7.82 -3.42
N ASP A 144 -1.27 -7.63 -4.44
CA ASP A 144 -2.18 -6.49 -4.51
C ASP A 144 -3.43 -6.82 -5.32
N LEU A 145 -4.53 -6.12 -5.03
CA LEU A 145 -5.74 -6.17 -5.82
C LEU A 145 -5.54 -5.47 -7.18
N LEU A 146 -4.76 -4.39 -7.19
CA LEU A 146 -4.49 -3.55 -8.34
C LEU A 146 -3.37 -4.15 -9.20
N PRO A 147 -3.56 -4.22 -10.53
CA PRO A 147 -2.47 -4.62 -11.42
C PRO A 147 -1.39 -3.54 -11.44
N ALA A 148 -0.13 -3.94 -11.21
CA ALA A 148 1.02 -3.04 -11.31
C ALA A 148 2.20 -3.76 -11.98
N GLN A 149 2.99 -3.05 -12.77
CA GLN A 149 4.20 -3.63 -13.36
C GLN A 149 5.25 -3.87 -12.26
N PRO A 150 5.66 -5.12 -12.01
CA PRO A 150 6.62 -5.43 -10.96
C PRO A 150 7.99 -4.79 -11.24
N PRO A 151 8.69 -4.29 -10.21
CA PRO A 151 10.12 -3.98 -10.32
C PRO A 151 10.93 -5.23 -10.68
N LYS A 152 12.10 -5.05 -11.30
CA LYS A 152 13.00 -6.16 -11.63
C LYS A 152 13.38 -6.92 -10.35
N GLY A 153 13.23 -8.25 -10.37
CA GLY A 153 13.50 -9.13 -9.22
C GLY A 153 12.35 -9.29 -8.24
N VAL A 154 11.17 -8.71 -8.52
CA VAL A 154 9.96 -8.89 -7.70
C VAL A 154 9.00 -9.81 -8.42
N SER A 155 8.50 -10.81 -7.71
CA SER A 155 7.39 -11.65 -8.16
C SER A 155 6.08 -11.07 -7.64
N THR A 156 4.99 -11.15 -8.41
CA THR A 156 3.71 -10.54 -7.99
C THR A 156 2.53 -11.45 -8.21
N ILE A 157 1.62 -11.49 -7.25
CA ILE A 157 0.32 -12.17 -7.34
C ILE A 157 -0.76 -11.10 -7.27
N GLN A 158 -1.62 -11.05 -8.28
CA GLN A 158 -2.78 -10.16 -8.26
C GLN A 158 -3.97 -10.87 -7.61
N GLY A 159 -4.50 -10.31 -6.53
CA GLY A 159 -5.64 -10.90 -5.83
C GLY A 159 -6.09 -10.13 -4.60
N ASN A 160 -7.31 -10.43 -4.14
CA ASN A 160 -7.79 -9.94 -2.86
C ASN A 160 -7.12 -10.72 -1.73
N PHE A 161 -6.22 -10.07 -0.99
CA PHE A 161 -5.51 -10.71 0.12
C PHE A 161 -6.42 -11.18 1.27
N LEU A 162 -7.63 -10.61 1.42
CA LEU A 162 -8.60 -11.10 2.39
C LEU A 162 -9.21 -12.47 2.00
N SER A 163 -9.01 -12.92 0.77
CA SER A 163 -9.47 -14.23 0.31
C SER A 163 -8.52 -15.34 0.79
N PRO A 164 -9.02 -16.37 1.50
CA PRO A 164 -8.20 -17.53 1.89
C PRO A 164 -7.57 -18.25 0.68
N ALA A 165 -8.26 -18.27 -0.47
CA ALA A 165 -7.72 -18.87 -1.68
C ALA A 165 -6.46 -18.13 -2.18
N VAL A 166 -6.44 -16.80 -2.11
CA VAL A 166 -5.26 -16.00 -2.47
C VAL A 166 -4.14 -16.21 -1.45
N GLN A 167 -4.45 -16.27 -0.17
CA GLN A 167 -3.45 -16.56 0.87
C GLN A 167 -2.82 -17.95 0.68
N ASN A 168 -3.61 -18.97 0.34
CA ASN A 168 -3.12 -20.31 0.07
C ASN A 168 -2.25 -20.35 -1.19
N MET A 169 -2.66 -19.68 -2.26
CA MET A 169 -1.84 -19.54 -3.48
C MET A 169 -0.46 -18.93 -3.17
N VAL A 170 -0.39 -17.92 -2.29
CA VAL A 170 0.90 -17.33 -1.87
C VAL A 170 1.73 -18.34 -1.07
N LYS A 171 1.10 -19.12 -0.19
CA LYS A 171 1.79 -20.16 0.60
C LYS A 171 2.34 -21.28 -0.30
N GLU A 172 1.54 -21.75 -1.25
CA GLU A 172 1.95 -22.74 -2.26
C GLU A 172 3.13 -22.23 -3.09
N TYR A 173 3.02 -21.01 -3.60
CA TYR A 173 4.12 -20.33 -4.29
C TYR A 173 5.41 -20.32 -3.47
N LEU A 174 5.34 -20.01 -2.16
CA LEU A 174 6.54 -20.02 -1.32
C LEU A 174 7.18 -21.40 -1.20
N VAL A 175 6.37 -22.47 -1.13
CA VAL A 175 6.85 -23.85 -1.01
C VAL A 175 7.52 -24.32 -2.31
N GLU A 176 6.88 -24.11 -3.46
CA GLU A 176 7.41 -24.50 -4.77
C GLU A 176 8.79 -23.88 -5.04
N PHE A 177 8.97 -22.62 -4.65
CA PHE A 177 10.24 -21.90 -4.85
C PHE A 177 11.39 -22.37 -3.95
N VAL A 178 11.10 -23.03 -2.84
CA VAL A 178 12.13 -23.67 -2.01
C VAL A 178 12.54 -25.00 -2.62
N GLN A 179 11.58 -25.76 -3.16
CA GLN A 179 11.86 -27.01 -3.86
C GLN A 179 12.75 -26.78 -5.08
N GLN A 180 12.44 -25.77 -5.91
CA GLN A 180 13.25 -25.41 -7.07
C GLN A 180 14.69 -25.02 -6.72
N ARG A 181 14.90 -24.37 -5.56
CA ARG A 181 16.26 -23.99 -5.13
C ARG A 181 17.09 -25.21 -4.75
N ARG A 182 16.48 -26.15 -4.01
CA ARG A 182 17.13 -27.41 -3.63
C ARG A 182 17.56 -28.21 -4.85
N THR A 183 16.78 -28.22 -5.91
CA THR A 183 17.17 -28.91 -7.15
C THR A 183 18.33 -28.21 -7.86
N THR A 184 18.30 -26.88 -7.99
CA THR A 184 19.39 -26.14 -8.68
C THR A 184 20.73 -26.22 -7.92
N ASP A 185 20.70 -26.17 -6.59
CA ASP A 185 21.91 -26.29 -5.77
C ASP A 185 22.49 -27.73 -5.85
N GLN A 186 21.62 -28.76 -5.91
CA GLN A 186 22.03 -30.17 -6.12
C GLN A 186 22.62 -30.44 -7.51
N ASP A 187 22.11 -29.77 -8.54
CA ASP A 187 22.62 -29.91 -9.91
C ASP A 187 23.94 -29.16 -10.12
N ALA A 188 24.16 -28.05 -9.40
CA ALA A 188 25.40 -27.26 -9.45
C ALA A 188 26.57 -27.93 -8.72
N GLU A 189 26.31 -28.65 -7.63
CA GLU A 189 27.34 -29.45 -6.94
C GLU A 189 27.84 -30.65 -7.75
N PHE A 190 27.14 -31.02 -8.84
CA PHE A 190 27.54 -32.10 -9.75
C PHE A 190 28.40 -31.64 -10.93
N SER A 191 28.79 -30.36 -11.00
CA SER A 191 29.57 -29.81 -12.11
C SER A 191 30.64 -28.82 -11.67
N GLU A 192 31.66 -29.25 -10.94
CA GLU A 192 32.91 -28.48 -10.79
C GLU A 192 34.13 -29.41 -10.87
N ASP A 193 34.66 -29.58 -12.09
CA ASP A 193 36.08 -29.85 -12.32
C ASP A 193 36.81 -28.50 -12.45
N ASP A 194 37.82 -28.31 -11.61
CA ASP A 194 38.99 -27.41 -11.64
C ASP A 194 38.84 -25.92 -12.06
N GLU A 195 39.03 -25.01 -11.08
CA GLU A 195 39.97 -23.87 -11.15
C GLU A 195 40.09 -23.17 -9.77
N VAL A 196 41.32 -22.90 -9.34
CA VAL A 196 41.68 -22.42 -7.99
C VAL A 196 41.52 -20.90 -7.90
N PHE A 197 40.54 -20.41 -7.12
CA PHE A 197 40.38 -18.98 -6.82
C PHE A 197 40.85 -18.63 -5.40
N ILE A 198 41.72 -17.61 -5.29
CA ILE A 198 42.28 -17.09 -4.04
C ILE A 198 41.14 -16.55 -3.16
N THR A 199 40.81 -17.25 -2.08
CA THR A 199 39.81 -16.82 -1.10
C THR A 199 40.33 -15.72 -0.19
N GLU A 200 39.74 -14.52 -0.26
CA GLU A 200 39.79 -13.55 0.84
C GLU A 200 39.04 -14.14 2.04
N ARG A 201 39.77 -14.49 3.10
CA ARG A 201 39.15 -14.99 4.34
C ARG A 201 38.47 -13.84 5.08
N PRO A 202 37.17 -13.95 5.42
CA PRO A 202 36.47 -12.95 6.24
C PRO A 202 37.16 -12.78 7.60
N SER A 203 37.07 -11.56 8.14
CA SER A 203 37.53 -11.23 9.50
C SER A 203 36.87 -12.14 10.55
N TYR A 204 37.59 -12.50 11.61
CA TYR A 204 37.09 -13.28 12.75
C TYR A 204 35.77 -12.74 13.34
N ILE A 205 35.55 -11.41 13.28
CA ILE A 205 34.30 -10.77 13.73
C ILE A 205 33.13 -11.03 12.78
N ASP A 206 33.40 -11.14 11.48
CA ASP A 206 32.40 -11.46 10.47
C ASP A 206 32.05 -12.95 10.47
N ALA A 207 33.03 -13.81 10.79
CA ALA A 207 32.83 -15.25 10.98
C ALA A 207 31.92 -15.56 12.17
N GLU A 208 32.15 -14.98 13.36
CA GLU A 208 31.27 -15.20 14.52
C GLU A 208 29.84 -14.65 14.31
N ARG A 209 29.71 -13.54 13.58
CA ARG A 209 28.40 -13.02 13.18
C ARG A 209 27.72 -13.94 12.16
N ALA A 210 28.46 -14.55 11.24
CA ALA A 210 27.93 -15.52 10.29
C ALA A 210 27.53 -16.84 10.98
N GLU A 211 28.33 -17.35 11.93
CA GLU A 211 28.05 -18.59 12.67
C GLU A 211 26.82 -18.45 13.59
N SER A 212 26.64 -17.30 14.24
CA SER A 212 25.39 -17.00 14.97
C SER A 212 24.18 -16.89 14.04
N ILE A 213 24.38 -16.50 12.77
CA ILE A 213 23.33 -16.48 11.74
C ILE A 213 23.04 -17.90 11.24
N GLU A 214 24.06 -18.72 10.98
CA GLU A 214 23.92 -20.11 10.50
C GLU A 214 23.21 -20.98 11.53
N SER A 215 23.57 -20.87 12.81
CA SER A 215 22.90 -21.57 13.91
C SER A 215 21.43 -21.15 14.10
N ASP A 216 21.11 -19.86 13.92
CA ASP A 216 19.71 -19.38 13.88
C ASP A 216 18.96 -19.84 12.61
N HIS A 217 19.67 -19.99 11.48
CA HIS A 217 19.10 -20.42 10.21
C HIS A 217 18.82 -21.93 10.17
N GLU A 218 19.70 -22.77 10.72
CA GLU A 218 19.47 -24.21 10.93
C GLU A 218 18.30 -24.46 11.87
N ARG A 219 18.17 -23.67 12.95
CA ARG A 219 17.02 -23.76 13.85
C ARG A 219 15.71 -23.30 13.19
N SER A 220 15.78 -22.35 12.24
CA SER A 220 14.65 -21.86 11.45
C SER A 220 14.16 -22.85 10.39
N LEU A 221 15.05 -23.64 9.78
CA LEU A 221 14.67 -24.64 8.77
C LEU A 221 13.74 -25.73 9.34
N ASN A 222 13.75 -25.92 10.67
CA ASN A 222 12.91 -26.89 11.37
C ASN A 222 11.46 -26.42 11.65
N ASP A 223 11.10 -25.15 11.44
CA ASP A 223 9.73 -24.63 11.66
C ASP A 223 8.85 -24.72 10.38
N GLY A 224 9.42 -25.14 9.24
CA GLY A 224 8.71 -25.20 7.94
C GLY A 224 8.27 -23.83 7.38
N LYS A 225 8.52 -22.74 8.11
CA LYS A 225 8.18 -21.36 7.74
C LYS A 225 9.30 -20.72 6.93
N LEU A 226 8.92 -20.05 5.85
CA LEU A 226 9.86 -19.66 4.79
C LEU A 226 10.13 -18.16 4.71
N VAL A 227 9.28 -17.33 5.33
CA VAL A 227 9.33 -15.87 5.19
C VAL A 227 10.11 -15.23 6.34
N ASP A 228 10.99 -14.28 6.02
CA ASP A 228 11.77 -13.52 7.01
C ASP A 228 11.08 -12.21 7.41
N VAL A 229 10.43 -11.54 6.45
CA VAL A 229 9.80 -10.24 6.66
C VAL A 229 8.45 -10.19 5.94
N VAL A 230 7.40 -9.80 6.66
CA VAL A 230 6.09 -9.46 6.07
C VAL A 230 5.85 -7.98 6.24
N LEU A 231 5.61 -7.28 5.14
CA LEU A 231 5.26 -5.88 5.07
C LEU A 231 3.80 -5.75 4.66
N SER A 232 3.07 -4.79 5.24
CA SER A 232 1.69 -4.50 4.88
C SER A 232 1.48 -2.99 4.79
N ASP A 233 1.43 -2.47 3.57
CA ASP A 233 1.00 -1.09 3.27
C ASP A 233 -0.42 -1.06 2.65
N MET A 234 -1.21 -2.12 2.90
CA MET A 234 -2.59 -2.24 2.44
C MET A 234 -3.49 -1.08 2.89
N SER A 235 -4.59 -0.88 2.18
CA SER A 235 -5.68 -0.04 2.68
C SER A 235 -7.02 -0.51 2.12
N ALA A 236 -8.08 -0.34 2.90
CA ALA A 236 -9.39 -0.87 2.57
C ALA A 236 -9.96 -0.16 1.33
N PRO A 237 -10.45 -0.90 0.32
CA PRO A 237 -11.16 -0.29 -0.80
C PRO A 237 -12.54 0.18 -0.33
N TRP A 238 -12.87 1.45 -0.58
CA TRP A 238 -14.18 2.01 -0.24
C TRP A 238 -14.94 2.39 -1.50
N LEU A 239 -16.21 1.97 -1.57
CA LEU A 239 -17.15 2.55 -2.53
C LEU A 239 -17.52 3.97 -2.06
N GLN A 240 -17.44 4.93 -2.98
CA GLN A 240 -17.88 6.31 -2.72
C GLN A 240 -19.38 6.28 -2.42
N THR A 241 -19.75 6.59 -1.17
CA THR A 241 -21.14 6.49 -0.68
C THR A 241 -21.90 7.82 -0.75
N SER A 242 -21.23 8.93 -1.07
CA SER A 242 -21.85 10.26 -1.22
C SER A 242 -21.20 11.09 -2.34
N GLY A 243 -22.03 11.84 -3.09
CA GLY A 243 -21.63 12.71 -4.22
C GLY A 243 -22.00 12.19 -5.61
N PHE A 244 -21.94 13.06 -6.64
CA PHE A 244 -22.07 12.67 -8.06
C PHE A 244 -20.75 12.06 -8.56
N SER A 245 -20.79 10.82 -9.03
CA SER A 245 -19.67 10.16 -9.71
C SER A 245 -19.82 10.31 -11.23
N SER A 246 -18.83 10.90 -11.89
CA SER A 246 -18.65 10.73 -13.33
C SER A 246 -17.75 9.52 -13.54
N ASN A 247 -18.32 8.43 -14.06
CA ASN A 247 -17.60 7.21 -14.42
C ASN A 247 -16.76 7.37 -15.71
N THR A 248 -16.62 8.59 -16.25
CA THR A 248 -16.03 8.83 -17.58
C THR A 248 -14.52 9.09 -17.55
N LEU A 249 -13.80 8.60 -16.53
CA LEU A 249 -12.35 8.48 -16.58
C LEU A 249 -11.99 7.02 -16.38
N SER A 250 -12.03 6.27 -17.48
CA SER A 250 -11.37 4.97 -17.61
C SER A 250 -9.86 5.13 -17.38
N ASN A 251 -9.47 5.10 -16.10
CA ASN A 251 -8.12 4.87 -15.56
C ASN A 251 -7.07 5.98 -15.79
N PRO A 252 -6.70 6.75 -14.74
CA PRO A 252 -5.33 6.58 -14.20
C PRO A 252 -5.16 6.74 -12.66
N TYR A 253 -6.17 7.19 -11.89
CA TYR A 253 -5.97 7.76 -10.54
C TYR A 253 -6.97 7.35 -9.44
N HIS A 254 -7.67 6.23 -9.56
CA HIS A 254 -8.19 5.51 -8.37
C HIS A 254 -7.07 4.96 -7.44
N ARG A 255 -5.80 5.35 -7.70
CA ARG A 255 -4.55 4.76 -7.20
C ARG A 255 -3.93 5.48 -5.98
N MET A 256 -4.72 6.28 -5.24
CA MET A 256 -4.22 7.00 -4.04
C MET A 256 -5.33 7.59 -3.14
N MET A 257 -6.57 7.09 -3.23
CA MET A 257 -7.66 7.47 -2.31
C MET A 257 -8.05 6.24 -1.49
N ASN A 258 -7.36 6.06 -0.37
CA ASN A 258 -7.54 4.91 0.51
C ASN A 258 -8.21 5.28 1.84
N THR A 259 -8.84 6.45 1.87
CA THR A 259 -9.65 6.89 2.98
C THR A 259 -11.03 7.26 2.45
N SER A 260 -12.06 6.68 3.06
CA SER A 260 -13.46 7.04 2.88
C SER A 260 -13.75 8.50 3.26
N GLY A 261 -12.79 9.16 3.94
CA GLY A 261 -12.94 10.48 4.53
C GLY A 261 -13.59 10.44 5.91
N MET A 262 -14.05 9.26 6.35
CA MET A 262 -14.59 9.02 7.68
C MET A 262 -13.58 8.21 8.49
N SER A 263 -12.97 8.83 9.49
CA SER A 263 -11.89 8.20 10.26
C SER A 263 -12.32 6.90 10.95
N PHE A 264 -13.58 6.79 11.37
CA PHE A 264 -14.11 5.56 11.96
C PHE A 264 -14.09 4.38 10.99
N ARG A 265 -14.57 4.60 9.76
CA ARG A 265 -14.57 3.54 8.72
C ARG A 265 -13.15 3.18 8.32
N ASP A 266 -12.31 4.19 8.09
CA ASP A 266 -10.91 4.00 7.70
C ASP A 266 -10.12 3.22 8.76
N HIS A 267 -10.40 3.49 10.03
CA HIS A 267 -9.87 2.72 11.15
C HIS A 267 -10.34 1.27 11.10
N ALA A 268 -11.66 1.02 11.13
CA ALA A 268 -12.23 -0.32 11.15
C ALA A 268 -11.72 -1.19 9.98
N GLY A 269 -11.78 -0.67 8.74
CA GLY A 269 -11.28 -1.38 7.58
C GLY A 269 -9.76 -1.61 7.60
N SER A 270 -9.00 -0.75 8.26
CA SER A 270 -7.56 -1.00 8.47
C SER A 270 -7.30 -2.08 9.50
N MET A 271 -8.12 -2.18 10.55
CA MET A 271 -7.99 -3.24 11.55
C MET A 271 -8.19 -4.61 10.92
N ASP A 272 -9.22 -4.79 10.09
CA ASP A 272 -9.47 -6.05 9.37
C ASP A 272 -8.25 -6.49 8.54
N LEU A 273 -7.65 -5.55 7.80
CA LEU A 273 -6.46 -5.80 7.00
C LEU A 273 -5.24 -6.15 7.86
N CYS A 274 -5.04 -5.44 8.98
CA CYS A 274 -3.96 -5.73 9.92
C CYS A 274 -4.11 -7.11 10.56
N LEU A 275 -5.34 -7.50 10.93
CA LEU A 275 -5.63 -8.80 11.54
C LEU A 275 -5.43 -9.94 10.53
N ALA A 276 -5.87 -9.77 9.28
CA ALA A 276 -5.60 -10.73 8.22
C ALA A 276 -4.09 -10.87 7.94
N ALA A 277 -3.36 -9.75 7.90
CA ALA A 277 -1.91 -9.77 7.74
C ALA A 277 -1.19 -10.43 8.92
N LEU A 278 -1.69 -10.22 10.15
CA LEU A 278 -1.17 -10.84 11.36
C LEU A 278 -1.38 -12.36 11.34
N GLN A 279 -2.57 -12.83 10.94
CA GLN A 279 -2.86 -14.26 10.76
C GLN A 279 -1.90 -14.87 9.73
N PHE A 280 -1.77 -14.25 8.57
CA PHE A 280 -0.84 -14.71 7.53
C PHE A 280 0.62 -14.73 8.00
N ALA A 281 1.04 -13.72 8.76
CA ALA A 281 2.36 -13.68 9.36
C ALA A 281 2.54 -14.83 10.37
N SER A 282 1.52 -15.16 11.17
CA SER A 282 1.54 -16.32 12.06
C SER A 282 1.74 -17.64 11.29
N ASP A 283 1.19 -17.74 10.08
CA ASP A 283 1.33 -18.98 9.31
C ASP A 283 2.69 -19.10 8.59
N THR A 284 3.28 -17.98 8.16
CA THR A 284 4.38 -17.99 7.17
C THR A 284 5.73 -17.47 7.68
N LEU A 285 5.73 -16.63 8.71
CA LEU A 285 6.93 -15.91 9.17
C LEU A 285 7.78 -16.82 10.06
N ARG A 286 9.06 -17.02 9.76
CA ARG A 286 9.96 -17.83 10.59
C ARG A 286 10.19 -17.23 11.97
N THR A 287 10.66 -18.07 12.91
CA THR A 287 11.14 -17.60 14.22
C THR A 287 12.23 -16.54 14.03
N GLY A 288 12.14 -15.44 14.77
CA GLY A 288 13.04 -14.30 14.62
C GLY A 288 12.65 -13.31 13.50
N GLY A 289 11.69 -13.67 12.64
CA GLY A 289 11.22 -12.81 11.54
C GLY A 289 10.57 -11.50 12.01
N HIS A 290 10.32 -10.61 11.06
CA HIS A 290 9.81 -9.25 11.30
C HIS A 290 8.49 -9.01 10.58
N PHE A 291 7.64 -8.19 11.20
CA PHE A 291 6.34 -7.81 10.65
C PHE A 291 6.14 -6.31 10.76
N VAL A 292 5.74 -5.68 9.66
CA VAL A 292 5.43 -4.26 9.61
C VAL A 292 4.05 -4.08 9.01
N CYS A 293 3.15 -3.37 9.68
CA CYS A 293 1.83 -3.07 9.14
C CYS A 293 1.44 -1.61 9.32
N LYS A 294 0.89 -1.02 8.26
CA LYS A 294 0.17 0.26 8.30
C LYS A 294 -1.20 0.05 8.94
N PHE A 295 -1.59 0.98 9.79
CA PHE A 295 -2.95 1.10 10.31
C PHE A 295 -3.38 2.57 10.36
N TYR A 296 -4.70 2.81 10.41
CA TYR A 296 -5.24 4.12 10.73
C TYR A 296 -5.59 4.19 12.21
N GLN A 297 -5.17 5.26 12.88
CA GLN A 297 -5.36 5.38 14.33
C GLN A 297 -6.85 5.42 14.73
N GLY A 298 -7.20 4.67 15.77
CA GLY A 298 -8.53 4.64 16.36
C GLY A 298 -8.59 3.84 17.67
N ALA A 299 -9.79 3.34 17.99
CA ALA A 299 -10.08 2.75 19.29
C ALA A 299 -9.39 1.38 19.49
N GLU A 300 -9.30 0.58 18.43
CA GLU A 300 -8.81 -0.81 18.47
C GLU A 300 -7.28 -0.93 18.31
N ASP A 301 -6.58 0.20 18.16
CA ASP A 301 -5.11 0.24 18.00
C ASP A 301 -4.39 -0.52 19.12
N LYS A 302 -4.87 -0.35 20.36
CA LYS A 302 -4.26 -0.95 21.56
C LYS A 302 -4.45 -2.46 21.59
N ASP A 303 -5.60 -2.94 21.14
CA ASP A 303 -5.91 -4.37 21.11
C ASP A 303 -5.04 -5.07 20.06
N LEU A 304 -4.84 -4.44 18.90
CA LEU A 304 -3.88 -4.89 17.90
C LEU A 304 -2.45 -4.91 18.46
N GLU A 305 -2.03 -3.85 19.18
CA GLU A 305 -0.70 -3.80 19.80
C GLU A 305 -0.48 -4.92 20.81
N LEU A 306 -1.49 -5.24 21.64
CA LEU A 306 -1.43 -6.35 22.59
C LEU A 306 -1.27 -7.69 21.88
N LYS A 307 -2.03 -7.94 20.81
CA LYS A 307 -1.90 -9.14 19.97
C LYS A 307 -0.48 -9.27 19.40
N LEU A 308 0.08 -8.17 18.89
CA LEU A 308 1.45 -8.14 18.40
C LEU A 308 2.48 -8.44 19.50
N LYS A 309 2.32 -7.89 20.70
CA LYS A 309 3.24 -8.13 21.84
C LYS A 309 3.23 -9.58 22.32
N LYS A 310 2.12 -10.29 22.14
CA LYS A 310 2.05 -11.73 22.38
C LYS A 310 2.94 -12.49 21.39
N MET A 311 2.84 -12.19 20.09
CA MET A 311 3.56 -12.91 19.03
C MET A 311 5.02 -12.49 18.82
N PHE A 312 5.39 -11.25 19.14
CA PHE A 312 6.71 -10.68 18.86
C PHE A 312 7.48 -10.28 20.12
N GLY A 313 8.81 -10.32 20.05
CA GLY A 313 9.67 -9.94 21.18
C GLY A 313 9.72 -8.43 21.44
N LYS A 314 9.53 -7.60 20.40
CA LYS A 314 9.44 -6.13 20.53
C LYS A 314 8.40 -5.59 19.54
N VAL A 315 7.63 -4.59 19.95
CA VAL A 315 6.64 -3.92 19.10
C VAL A 315 6.78 -2.41 19.29
N HIS A 316 6.89 -1.69 18.18
CA HIS A 316 7.03 -0.23 18.15
C HIS A 316 5.91 0.39 17.33
N ARG A 317 5.38 1.52 17.81
CA ARG A 317 4.45 2.36 17.04
C ARG A 317 5.23 3.52 16.43
N GLU A 318 5.19 3.63 15.11
CA GLU A 318 6.00 4.58 14.37
C GLU A 318 5.15 5.40 13.40
N LYS A 319 5.44 6.70 13.34
CA LYS A 319 4.91 7.61 12.32
C LYS A 319 6.10 8.23 11.61
N PRO A 320 6.51 7.71 10.44
CA PRO A 320 7.63 8.28 9.68
C PRO A 320 7.42 9.76 9.37
N ASP A 321 8.50 10.55 9.34
CA ASP A 321 8.45 11.98 8.98
C ASP A 321 7.96 12.23 7.54
N SER A 322 8.14 11.23 6.68
CA SER A 322 7.60 11.17 5.34
C SER A 322 6.11 10.81 5.29
N SER A 323 5.47 10.55 6.42
CA SER A 323 4.01 10.45 6.48
C SER A 323 3.45 11.86 6.53
N ARG A 324 2.30 12.09 5.89
CA ARG A 324 1.71 13.44 5.90
C ARG A 324 1.18 13.74 7.29
N SER A 325 1.38 14.98 7.76
CA SER A 325 0.85 15.44 9.05
C SER A 325 -0.68 15.32 9.13
N GLU A 326 -1.38 15.59 8.02
CA GLU A 326 -2.83 15.45 7.86
C GLU A 326 -3.32 13.99 7.90
N SER A 327 -2.43 13.01 7.70
CA SER A 327 -2.80 11.60 7.71
C SER A 327 -2.82 11.06 9.14
N LYS A 328 -3.87 10.30 9.44
CA LYS A 328 -3.95 9.45 10.65
C LYS A 328 -3.27 8.09 10.43
N GLU A 329 -2.46 7.92 9.40
CA GLU A 329 -1.69 6.70 9.20
C GLU A 329 -0.58 6.59 10.26
N SER A 330 -0.34 5.38 10.72
CA SER A 330 0.78 4.99 11.57
C SER A 330 1.13 3.54 11.27
N TYR A 331 2.25 3.09 11.81
CA TYR A 331 2.77 1.77 11.54
C TYR A 331 3.13 1.07 12.83
N PHE A 332 2.85 -0.22 12.89
CA PHE A 332 3.45 -1.10 13.88
C PHE A 332 4.67 -1.77 13.25
N VAL A 333 5.79 -1.71 13.95
CA VAL A 333 7.02 -2.45 13.63
C VAL A 333 7.22 -3.50 14.72
N ALA A 334 6.92 -4.74 14.38
CA ALA A 334 7.00 -5.89 15.27
C ALA A 334 8.23 -6.75 14.92
N LEU A 335 9.12 -6.92 15.88
CA LEU A 335 10.44 -7.50 15.70
C LEU A 335 10.57 -8.81 16.47
N ARG A 336 11.31 -9.74 15.85
CA ARG A 336 11.67 -11.05 16.40
C ARG A 336 10.45 -11.85 16.80
N ARG A 337 9.80 -12.47 15.81
CA ARG A 337 8.70 -13.43 16.05
C ARG A 337 9.17 -14.51 17.05
N LYS A 338 8.34 -14.79 18.05
CA LYS A 338 8.57 -15.89 19.01
C LYS A 338 8.24 -17.23 18.35
N GLY A 339 9.03 -18.27 18.63
CA GLY A 339 8.89 -19.56 17.95
C GLY A 339 7.78 -20.47 18.50
N ASN A 340 7.38 -20.31 19.76
CA ASN A 340 6.45 -21.19 20.46
C ASN A 340 5.05 -20.57 20.66
N VAL A 341 4.67 -19.59 19.83
CA VAL A 341 3.38 -18.89 19.95
C VAL A 341 2.44 -19.37 18.87
N THR A 342 1.29 -19.88 19.31
CA THR A 342 0.17 -20.26 18.44
C THR A 342 -0.74 -19.06 18.19
N ILE A 343 -1.54 -19.10 17.13
CA ILE A 343 -2.40 -17.97 16.79
C ILE A 343 -3.58 -17.87 17.76
N GLU A 344 -4.02 -19.00 18.31
CA GLU A 344 -5.05 -19.12 19.33
C GLU A 344 -4.69 -18.32 20.58
N GLU A 345 -3.45 -18.44 21.07
CA GLU A 345 -2.92 -17.67 22.21
C GLU A 345 -2.92 -16.16 21.99
N VAL A 346 -2.84 -15.73 20.72
CA VAL A 346 -2.88 -14.31 20.37
C VAL A 346 -4.30 -13.77 20.50
N TRP A 347 -5.30 -14.57 20.12
CA TRP A 347 -6.73 -14.19 20.12
C TRP A 347 -7.41 -14.32 21.48
N THR A 348 -6.93 -15.20 22.35
CA THR A 348 -7.33 -15.30 23.77
C THR A 348 -6.64 -14.23 24.60
#